data_AF-A0A2M7J7B3-F1
#
_entry.id   AF-A0A2M7J7B3-F1
#
_cell.length_a   1.000
_cell.length_b   1.000
_cell.length_c   1.000
_cell.angle_alpha   90.00
_cell.angle_beta   90.00
_cell.angle_gamma   90.00
#
_symmetry.space_group_name_H-M   'P 1'
#
loop_
_entity.id
_entity.type
_entity.pdbx_description
1 polymer ?
#
loop_
_entity_poly.entity_id
_entity_poly.type
_entity_poly.pdbx_seq_one_letter_code
_entity_poly.pdbx_strand_id
1 'polypeptide(L)'
;MRIGDTQISPRQGASILMGIAFSFLAVIIHLKTSRIPVPEEVKIKAVLTPPKIEIAKTFSLDELLKKTVSSPAGSGGDEVISIDSGQAEPAKKAAPGKINLNTADENELMELPDMTRRAAKSIIEYRSKMGEIWELSEIKGLPGIDEALINRIRRKAILE
;
A
#
# COMPACT_ATOMS: atom_id res chain seq x y z
N MET A 1 20.33 -25.76 -46.20
CA MET A 1 20.69 -26.32 -44.88
C MET A 1 19.45 -27.05 -44.38
N ARG A 2 19.52 -28.37 -44.13
CA ARG A 2 18.35 -29.16 -43.68
C ARG A 2 18.35 -29.26 -42.17
N ILE A 3 17.21 -29.04 -41.53
CA ILE A 3 16.99 -29.29 -40.10
C ILE A 3 15.73 -30.18 -40.03
N GLY A 4 15.91 -31.49 -39.84
CA GLY A 4 14.84 -32.48 -39.95
C GLY A 4 14.31 -32.66 -41.39
N ASP A 5 13.02 -32.94 -41.53
CA ASP A 5 12.36 -33.14 -42.83
C ASP A 5 12.01 -31.83 -43.56
N THR A 6 12.11 -30.70 -42.85
CA THR A 6 11.71 -29.39 -43.36
C THR A 6 12.82 -28.75 -44.20
N GLN A 7 12.53 -28.53 -45.48
CA GLN A 7 13.41 -27.81 -46.41
C GLN A 7 13.28 -26.29 -46.20
N ILE A 8 14.16 -25.71 -45.38
CA ILE A 8 14.20 -24.26 -45.14
C ILE A 8 14.99 -23.60 -46.27
N SER A 9 14.30 -22.83 -47.11
CA SER A 9 14.94 -22.00 -48.14
C SER A 9 15.69 -20.82 -47.49
N PRO A 10 16.75 -20.27 -48.12
CA PRO A 10 17.53 -19.16 -47.55
C PRO A 10 16.68 -17.94 -47.18
N ARG A 11 15.60 -17.68 -47.94
CA ARG A 11 14.63 -16.61 -47.66
C ARG A 11 13.81 -16.89 -46.40
N GLN A 12 13.37 -18.14 -46.19
CA GLN A 12 12.61 -18.51 -44.99
C GLN A 12 13.48 -18.55 -43.73
N GLY A 13 14.75 -18.95 -43.84
CA GLY A 13 15.70 -18.89 -42.73
C GLY A 13 15.91 -17.47 -42.21
N ALA A 14 16.04 -16.50 -43.13
CA ALA A 14 16.13 -15.09 -42.77
C ALA A 14 14.85 -14.55 -42.11
N SER A 15 13.67 -14.96 -42.58
CA SER A 15 12.38 -14.57 -41.99
C SER A 15 12.18 -15.12 -40.57
N ILE A 16 12.59 -16.36 -40.32
CA ILE A 16 12.53 -16.98 -38.97
C ILE A 16 13.49 -16.26 -38.03
N LEU A 17 14.73 -16.00 -38.48
CA LEU A 17 15.73 -15.28 -37.69
C LEU A 17 15.26 -13.85 -37.38
N MET A 18 14.69 -13.14 -38.36
CA MET A 18 14.13 -11.81 -38.18
C MET A 18 12.91 -11.83 -37.25
N GLY A 19 12.02 -12.81 -37.35
CA GLY A 19 10.86 -12.94 -36.45
C GLY A 19 11.28 -13.12 -34.99
N ILE A 20 12.28 -13.96 -34.74
CA ILE A 20 12.87 -14.11 -33.40
C ILE A 20 13.52 -12.80 -32.95
N ALA A 21 14.33 -12.15 -33.80
CA ALA A 21 14.98 -10.88 -33.47
C ALA A 21 14.00 -9.74 -33.20
N PHE A 22 12.90 -9.63 -33.95
CA PHE A 22 11.85 -8.64 -33.74
C PHE A 22 11.06 -8.90 -32.44
N SER A 23 10.87 -10.16 -32.04
CA SER A 23 10.27 -10.49 -30.74
C SER A 23 11.14 -10.02 -29.57
N PHE A 24 12.46 -10.24 -29.64
CA PHE A 24 13.39 -9.69 -28.65
C PHE A 24 13.45 -8.16 -28.67
N LEU A 25 13.40 -7.54 -29.86
CA LEU A 25 13.36 -6.08 -29.99
C LEU A 25 12.08 -5.48 -29.39
N ALA A 26 10.92 -6.13 -29.57
CA ALA A 26 9.65 -5.73 -28.97
C ALA A 26 9.69 -5.83 -27.43
N VAL A 27 10.33 -6.87 -26.87
CA VAL A 27 10.53 -7.00 -25.41
C VAL A 27 11.46 -5.91 -24.88
N ILE A 28 12.54 -5.57 -25.60
CA ILE A 28 13.44 -4.47 -25.22
C ILE A 28 12.73 -3.10 -25.29
N ILE A 29 11.89 -2.88 -26.30
CA ILE A 29 11.07 -1.67 -26.42
C ILE A 29 10.02 -1.62 -25.29
N HIS A 30 9.39 -2.76 -24.95
CA HIS A 30 8.44 -2.85 -23.85
C HIS A 30 9.11 -2.59 -22.48
N LEU A 31 10.32 -3.08 -22.26
CA LEU A 31 11.12 -2.79 -21.05
C LEU A 31 11.58 -1.32 -20.96
N LYS A 32 11.84 -0.67 -22.11
CA LYS A 32 12.36 0.72 -22.16
C LYS A 32 11.25 1.78 -22.21
N THR A 33 10.01 1.40 -22.51
CA THR A 33 8.83 2.28 -22.49
C THR A 33 8.06 2.27 -21.18
N SER A 34 8.38 1.35 -20.25
CA SER A 34 7.97 1.43 -18.85
C SER A 34 8.70 2.56 -18.14
N ARG A 35 8.53 3.79 -18.65
CA ARG A 35 8.82 4.99 -17.88
C ARG A 35 7.81 4.99 -16.75
N ILE A 36 8.26 4.54 -15.58
CA ILE A 36 7.71 4.96 -14.30
C ILE A 36 7.59 6.49 -14.42
N PRO A 37 6.37 7.08 -14.32
CA PRO A 37 6.27 8.52 -14.20
C PRO A 37 7.00 8.88 -12.91
N VAL A 38 8.19 9.47 -13.05
CA VAL A 38 8.90 10.05 -11.92
C VAL A 38 7.95 11.10 -11.37
N PRO A 39 7.44 10.94 -10.13
CA PRO A 39 6.59 11.98 -9.55
C PRO A 39 7.43 13.26 -9.55
N GLU A 40 6.88 14.26 -10.22
CA GLU A 40 7.39 15.61 -10.31
C GLU A 40 7.98 16.01 -8.96
N GLU A 41 9.26 16.39 -8.94
CA GLU A 41 9.95 16.80 -7.71
C GLU A 41 9.09 17.86 -7.00
N VAL A 42 8.40 17.44 -5.94
CA VAL A 42 7.85 18.39 -4.98
C VAL A 42 9.08 19.03 -4.35
N LYS A 43 9.44 20.21 -4.85
CA LYS A 43 10.42 21.10 -4.24
C LYS A 43 9.88 21.50 -2.87
N ILE A 44 10.05 20.60 -1.90
CA ILE A 44 9.92 20.94 -0.51
C ILE A 44 11.12 21.86 -0.23
N LYS A 45 10.89 23.17 -0.40
CA LYS A 45 11.76 24.16 0.24
C LYS A 45 11.75 23.81 1.71
N ALA A 46 12.85 23.21 2.17
CA ALA A 46 13.13 23.05 3.58
C ALA A 46 13.28 24.45 4.17
N VAL A 47 12.16 25.05 4.54
CA VAL A 47 12.14 26.18 5.47
C VAL A 47 12.43 25.55 6.83
N LEU A 48 13.71 25.34 7.12
CA LEU A 48 14.21 25.22 8.49
C LEU A 48 14.03 26.59 9.16
N THR A 49 12.79 26.94 9.50
CA THR A 49 12.58 27.80 10.65
C THR A 49 12.54 26.86 11.84
N PRO A 50 13.58 26.84 12.70
CA PRO A 50 13.48 26.08 13.93
C PRO A 50 12.21 26.51 14.67
N PRO A 51 11.36 25.59 15.12
CA PRO A 51 10.25 25.97 15.98
C PRO A 51 10.87 26.60 17.23
N LYS A 52 10.72 27.92 17.38
CA LYS A 52 10.91 28.56 18.68
C LYS A 52 9.80 28.03 19.56
N ILE A 53 10.10 26.94 20.25
CA ILE A 53 9.33 26.52 21.41
C ILE A 53 9.62 27.60 22.45
N GLU A 54 8.81 28.65 22.45
CA GLU A 54 8.76 29.57 23.56
C GLU A 54 8.20 28.78 24.74
N ILE A 55 9.12 28.20 25.51
CA ILE A 55 8.83 27.66 26.84
C ILE A 55 8.29 28.85 27.62
N ALA A 56 6.96 28.91 27.76
CA ALA A 56 6.30 29.91 28.56
C ALA A 56 7.01 29.96 29.91
N LYS A 57 7.51 31.15 30.23
CA LYS A 57 8.14 31.47 31.51
C LYS A 57 7.36 30.82 32.64
N THR A 58 8.00 29.87 33.30
CA THR A 58 8.01 29.72 34.76
C THR A 58 6.65 30.02 35.41
N PHE A 59 5.70 29.10 35.23
CA PHE A 59 4.64 28.92 36.22
C PHE A 59 5.36 28.47 37.50
N SER A 60 5.63 29.42 38.39
CA SER A 60 6.35 29.19 39.63
C SER A 60 5.60 28.17 40.46
N LEU A 61 6.33 27.14 40.90
CA LEU A 61 5.84 26.00 41.69
C LEU A 61 5.19 26.43 43.02
N ASP A 62 5.36 27.71 43.39
CA ASP A 62 4.86 28.33 44.61
C ASP A 62 3.37 28.70 44.53
N GLU A 63 2.81 28.79 43.32
CA GLU A 63 1.38 29.13 43.12
C GLU A 63 0.46 27.90 43.18
N LEU A 64 1.02 26.69 43.05
CA LEU A 64 0.28 25.42 43.08
C LEU A 64 0.13 24.82 44.49
N LEU A 65 0.87 25.32 45.47
CA LEU A 65 0.81 24.83 46.86
C LEU A 65 -0.16 25.61 47.76
N LYS A 66 -0.70 26.75 47.30
CA LYS A 66 -1.65 27.56 48.08
C LYS A 66 -3.12 27.22 47.82
N LYS A 67 -3.42 26.32 46.87
CA LYS A 67 -4.80 26.02 46.43
C LYS A 67 -5.26 24.57 46.68
N THR A 68 -4.63 23.85 47.61
CA THR A 68 -5.01 22.46 47.94
C THR A 68 -5.20 22.16 49.44
N VAL A 69 -5.08 23.14 50.34
CA VAL A 69 -5.59 23.00 51.72
C VAL A 69 -6.99 23.60 51.82
N SER A 70 -7.95 22.92 51.21
CA SER A 70 -9.38 23.03 51.52
C SER A 70 -10.10 21.84 50.90
N SER A 71 -10.03 20.68 51.57
CA SER A 71 -11.07 19.65 51.45
C SER A 71 -12.41 20.21 51.99
N PRO A 72 -13.60 19.65 51.69
CA PRO A 72 -13.83 18.28 51.19
C PRO A 72 -14.94 18.09 50.13
N ALA A 73 -15.03 16.84 49.68
CA ALA A 73 -16.24 16.12 49.21
C ALA A 73 -16.73 16.30 47.75
N GLY A 74 -16.83 15.17 47.04
CA GLY A 74 -17.84 14.98 45.99
C GLY A 74 -17.38 14.33 44.68
N SER A 75 -17.55 13.00 44.60
CA SER A 75 -18.12 12.26 43.45
C SER A 75 -17.42 12.25 42.08
N GLY A 76 -16.75 11.12 41.81
CA GLY A 76 -16.70 10.30 40.58
C GLY A 76 -16.88 10.93 39.19
N GLY A 77 -15.83 10.82 38.37
CA GLY A 77 -15.88 10.99 36.92
C GLY A 77 -14.88 10.08 36.22
N ASP A 78 -15.32 8.90 35.79
CA ASP A 78 -14.62 8.10 34.77
C ASP A 78 -14.98 8.68 33.39
N GLU A 79 -14.20 9.63 32.89
CA GLU A 79 -14.28 10.05 31.49
C GLU A 79 -13.39 9.16 30.62
N VAL A 80 -14.00 8.12 30.08
CA VAL A 80 -13.49 7.32 28.96
C VAL A 80 -13.46 8.17 27.68
N ILE A 81 -12.26 8.57 27.26
CA ILE A 81 -12.03 9.18 25.95
C ILE A 81 -12.23 8.09 24.88
N SER A 82 -13.44 8.04 24.33
CA SER A 82 -13.77 7.21 23.18
C SER A 82 -13.17 7.86 21.94
N ILE A 83 -12.12 7.24 21.40
CA ILE A 83 -11.52 7.64 20.12
C ILE A 83 -12.44 7.11 19.02
N ASP A 84 -13.31 8.00 18.55
CA ASP A 84 -14.15 7.83 17.38
C ASP A 84 -13.28 7.45 16.18
N SER A 85 -13.38 6.18 15.78
CA SER A 85 -12.66 5.62 14.64
C SER A 85 -13.37 6.07 13.38
N GLY A 86 -12.63 6.81 12.55
CA GLY A 86 -13.10 7.39 11.30
C GLY A 86 -13.99 6.45 10.49
N GLN A 87 -15.20 6.92 10.26
CA GLN A 87 -16.18 6.37 9.34
C GLN A 87 -15.57 6.34 7.94
N ALA A 88 -15.09 5.18 7.51
CA ALA A 88 -14.81 4.91 6.11
C ALA A 88 -16.16 4.76 5.37
N GLU A 89 -16.30 5.50 4.28
CA GLU A 89 -17.47 5.51 3.40
C GLU A 89 -17.74 4.10 2.84
N PRO A 90 -19.01 3.72 2.55
CA PRO A 90 -19.33 2.38 2.13
C PRO A 90 -18.75 2.11 0.73
N ALA A 91 -17.60 1.44 0.69
CA ALA A 91 -17.00 0.93 -0.53
C ALA A 91 -18.00 0.01 -1.25
N LYS A 92 -18.09 0.22 -2.56
CA LYS A 92 -18.91 -0.53 -3.52
C LYS A 92 -18.74 -2.04 -3.28
N LYS A 93 -19.72 -2.67 -2.62
CA LYS A 93 -19.70 -4.09 -2.27
C LYS A 93 -19.44 -4.93 -3.52
N ALA A 94 -18.25 -5.53 -3.57
CA ALA A 94 -17.96 -6.63 -4.46
C ALA A 94 -18.97 -7.78 -4.24
N ALA A 95 -19.16 -8.61 -5.27
CA ALA A 95 -20.09 -9.75 -5.24
C ALA A 95 -20.01 -10.56 -3.93
N PRO A 96 -21.12 -11.13 -3.42
CA PRO A 96 -21.18 -11.69 -2.08
C PRO A 96 -20.05 -12.71 -1.85
N GLY A 97 -19.15 -12.37 -0.92
CA GLY A 97 -18.03 -13.22 -0.51
C GLY A 97 -16.68 -12.95 -1.19
N LYS A 98 -16.58 -11.95 -2.07
CA LYS A 98 -15.31 -11.48 -2.64
C LYS A 98 -14.94 -10.10 -2.11
N ILE A 99 -13.64 -9.85 -1.95
CA ILE A 99 -13.08 -8.61 -1.38
C ILE A 99 -12.12 -8.02 -2.41
N ASN A 100 -12.31 -6.75 -2.76
CA ASN A 100 -11.44 -6.06 -3.72
C ASN A 100 -10.21 -5.48 -3.01
N LEU A 101 -9.00 -5.87 -3.39
CA LEU A 101 -7.78 -5.40 -2.72
C LEU A 101 -7.49 -3.91 -2.96
N ASN A 102 -7.98 -3.34 -4.07
CA ASN A 102 -7.75 -1.94 -4.42
C ASN A 102 -8.65 -1.01 -3.59
N THR A 103 -9.91 -1.39 -3.40
CA THR A 103 -10.92 -0.54 -2.75
C THR A 103 -11.26 -0.94 -1.32
N ALA A 104 -10.92 -2.15 -0.87
CA ALA A 104 -11.34 -2.64 0.44
C ALA A 104 -10.71 -1.86 1.59
N ASP A 105 -11.43 -1.71 2.69
CA ASP A 105 -10.89 -1.11 3.91
C ASP A 105 -10.02 -2.08 4.72
N GLU A 106 -9.30 -1.59 5.73
CA GLU A 106 -8.48 -2.44 6.62
C GLU A 106 -9.29 -3.59 7.22
N ASN A 107 -10.53 -3.31 7.65
CA ASN A 107 -11.43 -4.30 8.24
C ASN A 107 -11.89 -5.34 7.21
N GLU A 108 -12.25 -4.92 5.99
CA GLU A 108 -12.66 -5.81 4.92
C GLU A 108 -11.50 -6.71 4.47
N LEU A 109 -10.28 -6.17 4.37
CA LEU A 109 -9.09 -6.96 4.09
C LEU A 109 -8.86 -8.03 5.16
N MET A 110 -9.08 -7.72 6.44
CA MET A 110 -8.95 -8.69 7.54
C MET A 110 -9.97 -9.84 7.49
N GLU A 111 -11.06 -9.73 6.72
CA GLU A 111 -11.98 -10.85 6.49
C GLU A 111 -11.39 -11.95 5.58
N LEU A 112 -10.29 -11.65 4.88
CA LEU A 112 -9.55 -12.63 4.09
C LEU A 112 -8.85 -13.66 4.98
N PRO A 113 -8.78 -14.92 4.53
CA PRO A 113 -8.17 -16.00 5.32
C PRO A 113 -6.69 -15.71 5.57
N ASP A 114 -6.27 -15.88 6.82
CA ASP A 114 -4.90 -15.65 7.30
C ASP A 114 -4.39 -14.22 7.09
N MET A 115 -5.28 -13.26 6.78
CA MET A 115 -4.92 -11.85 6.72
C MET A 115 -4.72 -11.29 8.12
N THR A 116 -3.59 -10.62 8.33
CA THR A 116 -3.30 -9.92 9.59
C THR A 116 -3.45 -8.42 9.42
N ARG A 117 -3.64 -7.71 10.53
CA ARG A 117 -3.67 -6.24 10.56
C ARG A 117 -2.43 -5.61 9.89
N ARG A 118 -1.24 -6.23 10.11
CA ARG A 118 0.02 -5.78 9.51
C ARG A 118 0.03 -5.95 7.99
N ALA A 119 -0.47 -7.09 7.51
CA ALA A 119 -0.61 -7.37 6.08
C ALA A 119 -1.61 -6.40 5.42
N ALA A 120 -2.78 -6.22 6.02
CA ALA A 120 -3.81 -5.29 5.52
C ALA A 120 -3.29 -3.84 5.42
N LYS A 121 -2.58 -3.36 6.46
CA LYS A 121 -1.92 -2.06 6.42
C LYS A 121 -0.88 -1.97 5.31
N SER A 122 -0.10 -3.03 5.10
CA SER A 122 0.89 -3.05 4.02
C SER A 122 0.24 -2.95 2.64
N ILE A 123 -0.95 -3.54 2.45
CA ILE A 123 -1.74 -3.40 1.22
C ILE A 123 -2.21 -1.94 1.07
N ILE A 124 -2.74 -1.32 2.12
CA ILE A 124 -3.13 0.12 2.13
C ILE A 124 -1.96 1.01 1.77
N GLU A 125 -0.81 0.81 2.41
CA GLU A 125 0.38 1.60 2.11
C GLU A 125 0.88 1.36 0.68
N TYR A 126 0.79 0.13 0.17
CA TYR A 126 1.15 -0.19 -1.20
C TYR A 126 0.32 0.63 -2.19
N ARG A 127 -1.02 0.65 -2.05
CA ARG A 127 -1.87 1.46 -2.95
C ARG A 127 -1.63 2.97 -2.82
N SER A 128 -1.31 3.45 -1.62
CA SER A 128 -0.95 4.86 -1.45
C SER A 128 0.38 5.25 -2.11
N LYS A 129 1.34 4.30 -2.23
CA LYS A 129 2.69 4.57 -2.73
C LYS A 129 2.88 4.21 -4.21
N MET A 130 2.36 3.06 -4.62
CA MET A 130 2.57 2.45 -5.94
C MET A 130 1.34 2.56 -6.84
N GLY A 131 0.15 2.82 -6.28
CA GLY A 131 -1.11 2.87 -7.01
C GLY A 131 -1.88 1.54 -6.99
N GLU A 132 -2.79 1.35 -7.92
CA GLU A 132 -3.63 0.16 -8.01
C GLU A 132 -2.80 -1.13 -8.17
N ILE A 133 -3.27 -2.21 -7.55
CA ILE A 133 -2.70 -3.54 -7.64
C ILE A 133 -3.30 -4.22 -8.88
N TRP A 134 -2.44 -4.59 -9.83
CA TRP A 134 -2.86 -5.28 -11.07
C TRP A 134 -2.74 -6.79 -10.95
N GLU A 135 -1.79 -7.25 -10.15
CA GLU A 135 -1.58 -8.67 -9.89
C GLU A 135 -1.35 -8.99 -8.40
N LEU A 136 -1.87 -10.13 -7.94
CA LEU A 136 -1.59 -10.66 -6.60
C LEU A 136 -0.09 -10.89 -6.32
N SER A 137 0.72 -11.02 -7.36
CA SER A 137 2.17 -11.19 -7.26
C SER A 137 2.88 -9.89 -6.83
N GLU A 138 2.28 -8.72 -7.02
CA GLU A 138 2.88 -7.43 -6.65
C GLU A 138 2.98 -7.21 -5.14
N ILE A 139 2.03 -7.75 -4.40
CA ILE A 139 2.00 -7.67 -2.94
C ILE A 139 2.88 -8.76 -2.29
N LYS A 140 3.53 -9.61 -3.08
CA LYS A 140 4.41 -10.67 -2.59
C LYS A 140 5.65 -10.05 -1.94
N GLY A 141 5.91 -10.42 -0.69
CA GLY A 141 7.05 -9.92 0.07
C GLY A 141 6.79 -8.60 0.80
N LEU A 142 5.56 -8.07 0.73
CA LEU A 142 5.16 -7.00 1.64
C LEU A 142 5.15 -7.51 3.09
N PRO A 143 5.31 -6.62 4.09
CA PRO A 143 5.37 -7.02 5.49
C PRO A 143 4.13 -7.82 5.94
N GLY A 144 4.31 -9.11 6.23
CA GLY A 144 3.23 -10.01 6.63
C GLY A 144 2.43 -10.60 5.46
N ILE A 145 2.90 -10.48 4.23
CA ILE A 145 2.30 -11.09 3.04
C ILE A 145 3.26 -12.12 2.45
N ASP A 146 2.94 -13.38 2.75
CA ASP A 146 3.67 -14.54 2.24
C ASP A 146 2.95 -15.17 1.04
N GLU A 147 3.68 -15.99 0.28
CA GLU A 147 3.12 -16.73 -0.86
C GLU A 147 2.00 -17.69 -0.42
N ALA A 148 2.09 -18.24 0.79
CA ALA A 148 1.03 -19.06 1.37
C ALA A 148 -0.26 -18.25 1.58
N LEU A 149 -0.17 -17.02 2.08
CA LEU A 149 -1.30 -16.12 2.26
C LEU A 149 -1.93 -15.79 0.91
N ILE A 150 -1.12 -15.38 -0.07
CA ILE A 150 -1.58 -15.07 -1.43
C ILE A 150 -2.37 -16.23 -2.04
N ASN A 151 -1.86 -17.46 -1.91
CA ASN A 151 -2.53 -18.65 -2.42
C ASN A 151 -3.89 -18.93 -1.75
N ARG A 152 -4.03 -18.59 -0.46
CA ARG A 152 -5.29 -18.77 0.28
C ARG A 152 -6.32 -17.70 -0.06
N ILE A 153 -5.89 -16.46 -0.19
CA ILE A 153 -6.79 -15.35 -0.52
C ILE A 153 -7.20 -15.35 -1.99
N ARG A 154 -6.46 -16.00 -2.90
CA ARG A 154 -6.71 -16.03 -4.35
C ARG A 154 -8.16 -16.36 -4.76
N ARG A 155 -8.88 -17.16 -3.96
CA ARG A 155 -10.29 -17.51 -4.25
C ARG A 155 -11.29 -16.44 -3.84
N LYS A 156 -10.91 -15.56 -2.90
CA LYS A 156 -11.77 -14.52 -2.31
C LYS A 156 -11.36 -13.10 -2.71
N ALA A 157 -10.10 -12.87 -3.04
CA ALA A 157 -9.58 -11.58 -3.46
C ALA A 157 -9.90 -11.33 -4.95
N ILE A 158 -10.28 -10.09 -5.26
CA ILE A 158 -10.41 -9.57 -6.63
C ILE A 158 -9.64 -8.25 -6.76
N LEU A 159 -9.38 -7.87 -8.01
CA LEU A 159 -8.72 -6.63 -8.40
C LEU A 159 -9.67 -5.95 -9.39
N GLU A 160 -10.39 -4.93 -8.93
CA GLU A 160 -11.30 -4.09 -9.74
C GLU A 160 -11.03 -2.61 -9.50
#